data_AF-A0A7V3JAM3-F1
#
_entry.id   AF-A0A7V3JAM3-F1
#
_cell.length_a   1.000
_cell.length_b   1.000
_cell.length_c   1.000
_cell.angle_alpha   90.00
_cell.angle_beta   90.00
_cell.angle_gamma   90.00
#
_symmetry.space_group_name_H-M   'P 1'
#
loop_
_entity.id
_entity.type
_entity.pdbx_description
1 polymer ?
#
loop_
_entity_poly.entity_id
_entity_poly.type
_entity_poly.pdbx_seq_one_letter_code
_entity_poly.pdbx_strand_id
1 'polypeptide(L)'
;ALFINASQEQLVLSSPRNLIVVGKNSEAKIIKNYWGYNSKEYFCNIVTEVYIDEYGIVDIYKVQNETDNSFHIEKFQAHQRKNSILNHFNLTFGGDIVRNDINSILDDEYSPFKQSSLETIDCGINLSFSYSYHKQNYSRQYPSRKS
;
A
#
# COMPACT_ATOMS: atom_id res chain seq x y z
N ALA A 1 -11.37 6.51 -2.16
CA ALA A 1 -12.10 5.57 -1.27
C ALA A 1 -12.27 6.22 0.10
N LEU A 2 -13.44 6.04 0.71
CA LEU A 2 -13.77 6.58 2.02
C LEU A 2 -14.24 5.44 2.93
N PHE A 3 -13.64 5.33 4.11
CA PHE A 3 -13.96 4.34 5.14
C PHE A 3 -14.34 5.09 6.42
N ILE A 4 -15.48 4.72 7.02
CA ILE A 4 -16.03 5.42 8.20
C ILE A 4 -16.34 4.40 9.29
N ASN A 5 -15.83 4.65 10.50
CA ASN A 5 -16.21 3.96 11.73
C ASN A 5 -16.94 4.95 12.66
N ALA A 6 -18.15 4.61 13.09
CA ALA A 6 -19.03 5.55 13.83
C ALA A 6 -19.94 4.88 14.89
N SER A 7 -19.58 3.71 15.40
CA SER A 7 -20.36 3.00 16.43
C SER A 7 -20.09 3.57 17.83
N GLN A 8 -21.12 3.98 18.56
CA GLN A 8 -21.01 4.49 19.94
C GLN A 8 -21.11 3.42 21.02
N GLU A 9 -21.73 2.29 20.71
CA GLU A 9 -22.10 1.28 21.72
C GLU A 9 -21.23 0.02 21.63
N GLN A 10 -20.85 -0.35 20.42
CA GLN A 10 -20.18 -1.61 20.10
C GLN A 10 -18.77 -1.36 19.60
N LEU A 11 -17.87 -2.26 19.98
CA LEU A 11 -16.55 -2.36 19.37
C LEU A 11 -16.69 -2.80 17.91
N VAL A 12 -15.97 -2.15 17.01
CA VAL A 12 -16.05 -2.43 15.56
C VAL A 12 -14.73 -2.98 15.05
N LEU A 13 -14.82 -4.00 14.18
CA LEU A 13 -13.72 -4.44 13.34
C LEU A 13 -14.02 -4.09 11.88
N SER A 14 -13.17 -3.27 11.28
CA SER A 14 -13.19 -2.97 9.85
C SER A 14 -11.99 -3.63 9.18
N SER A 15 -12.22 -4.51 8.20
CA SER A 15 -11.12 -5.18 7.49
C SER A 15 -11.23 -5.07 5.97
N PRO A 16 -11.04 -3.87 5.40
CA PRO A 16 -11.11 -3.68 3.96
C PRO A 16 -9.92 -4.33 3.25
N ARG A 17 -10.18 -4.78 2.01
CA ARG A 17 -9.21 -5.34 1.07
C ARG A 17 -9.36 -4.60 -0.25
N ASN A 18 -8.31 -3.88 -0.64
CA ASN A 18 -8.32 -3.05 -1.85
C ASN A 18 -7.34 -3.64 -2.87
N LEU A 19 -7.80 -3.78 -4.12
CA LEU A 19 -6.98 -4.11 -5.27
C LEU A 19 -7.03 -2.94 -6.26
N ILE A 20 -5.86 -2.38 -6.57
CA ILE A 20 -5.70 -1.31 -7.56
C ILE A 20 -4.87 -1.87 -8.71
N VAL A 21 -5.39 -1.80 -9.93
CA VAL A 21 -4.69 -2.25 -11.14
C VAL A 21 -4.57 -1.07 -12.10
N VAL A 22 -3.35 -0.73 -12.45
CA VAL A 22 -3.01 0.38 -13.34
C VAL A 22 -2.31 -0.20 -14.55
N GLY A 23 -2.91 0.00 -15.72
CA GLY A 23 -2.45 -0.56 -16.98
C GLY A 23 -1.23 0.17 -17.56
N LYS A 24 -0.69 -0.40 -18.63
CA LYS A 24 0.49 0.13 -19.31
C LYS A 24 0.26 1.57 -19.82
N ASN A 25 1.23 2.44 -19.61
CA ASN A 25 1.17 3.87 -19.97
C ASN A 25 -0.06 4.62 -19.39
N SER A 26 -0.59 4.18 -18.26
CA SER A 26 -1.74 4.86 -17.62
C SER A 26 -1.33 5.59 -16.35
N GLU A 27 -2.06 6.65 -16.03
CA GLU A 27 -1.87 7.43 -14.82
C GLU A 27 -3.13 7.35 -13.94
N ALA A 28 -2.94 7.17 -12.64
CA ALA A 28 -4.02 7.17 -11.67
C ALA A 28 -3.64 7.94 -10.40
N LYS A 29 -4.58 8.74 -9.88
CA LYS A 29 -4.46 9.37 -8.56
C LYS A 29 -5.57 8.85 -7.66
N ILE A 30 -5.21 8.30 -6.52
CA ILE A 30 -6.14 7.68 -5.57
C ILE A 30 -6.03 8.39 -4.22
N ILE A 31 -7.16 8.83 -3.70
CA ILE A 31 -7.26 9.34 -2.33
C ILE A 31 -7.94 8.27 -1.45
N LYS A 32 -7.31 7.91 -0.34
CA LYS A 32 -7.83 6.99 0.68
C LYS A 32 -8.04 7.74 1.97
N ASN A 33 -9.30 7.84 2.39
CA ASN A 33 -9.67 8.52 3.62
C ASN A 33 -10.21 7.51 4.64
N TYR A 34 -9.63 7.49 5.83
CA TYR A 34 -10.12 6.74 6.99
C TYR A 34 -10.60 7.72 8.03
N TRP A 35 -11.85 7.58 8.48
CA TRP A 35 -12.48 8.50 9.40
C TRP A 35 -13.10 7.77 10.58
N GLY A 36 -12.83 8.29 11.78
CA GLY A 36 -13.56 7.97 13.00
C GLY A 36 -14.41 9.14 13.43
N TYR A 37 -15.67 8.91 13.83
CA TYR A 37 -16.51 9.98 14.37
C TYR A 37 -17.31 9.49 15.57
N ASN A 38 -17.11 10.14 16.71
CA ASN A 38 -17.83 9.92 17.96
C ASN A 38 -18.07 8.43 18.22
N SER A 39 -17.02 7.64 18.14
CA SER A 39 -17.08 6.19 18.16
C SER A 39 -16.39 5.63 19.40
N LYS A 40 -16.95 4.54 19.91
CA LYS A 40 -16.27 3.60 20.80
C LYS A 40 -15.04 3.01 20.09
N GLU A 41 -14.15 2.32 20.82
CA GLU A 41 -12.93 1.76 20.25
C GLU A 41 -13.23 0.86 19.03
N TYR A 42 -12.38 0.96 18.01
CA TYR A 42 -12.47 0.11 16.82
C TYR A 42 -11.09 -0.24 16.31
N PHE A 43 -11.04 -1.36 15.58
CA PHE A 43 -9.86 -1.88 14.94
C PHE A 43 -10.03 -1.89 13.42
N CYS A 44 -9.08 -1.27 12.73
CA CYS A 44 -8.94 -1.25 11.29
C CYS A 44 -7.79 -2.14 10.85
N ASN A 45 -8.09 -3.23 10.14
CA ASN A 45 -7.12 -4.15 9.56
C ASN A 45 -7.18 -4.11 8.03
N ILE A 46 -6.37 -3.25 7.44
CA ILE A 46 -6.43 -2.94 6.01
C ILE A 46 -5.34 -3.70 5.25
N VAL A 47 -5.71 -4.21 4.07
CA VAL A 47 -4.72 -4.63 3.06
C VAL A 47 -5.03 -3.91 1.77
N THR A 48 -3.98 -3.34 1.16
CA THR A 48 -4.05 -2.74 -0.17
C THR A 48 -2.96 -3.34 -1.06
N GLU A 49 -3.37 -3.87 -2.20
CA GLU A 49 -2.49 -4.39 -3.23
C GLU A 49 -2.57 -3.50 -4.47
N VAL A 50 -1.42 -3.13 -5.01
CA VAL A 50 -1.32 -2.24 -6.17
C VAL A 50 -0.47 -2.90 -7.24
N TYR A 51 -1.03 -3.10 -8.43
CA TYR A 51 -0.32 -3.59 -9.60
C TYR A 51 -0.18 -2.45 -10.60
N ILE A 52 1.06 -2.09 -10.90
CA ILE A 52 1.40 -1.02 -11.83
C ILE A 52 2.15 -1.64 -12.99
N ASP A 53 1.54 -1.60 -14.16
CA ASP A 53 2.14 -2.11 -15.39
C ASP A 53 3.19 -1.13 -15.94
N GLU A 54 3.86 -1.52 -17.03
CA GLU A 54 4.97 -0.77 -17.59
C GLU A 54 4.60 0.71 -17.86
N TYR A 55 5.47 1.63 -17.46
CA TYR A 55 5.26 3.07 -17.61
C TYR A 55 3.99 3.61 -16.94
N GLY A 56 3.38 2.84 -16.02
CA GLY A 56 2.26 3.31 -15.21
C GLY A 56 2.72 4.29 -14.13
N ILE A 57 1.92 5.32 -13.88
CA ILE A 57 2.19 6.33 -12.85
C ILE A 57 1.03 6.33 -11.85
N VAL A 58 1.34 6.18 -10.56
CA VAL A 58 0.32 6.11 -9.52
C VAL A 58 0.69 7.01 -8.35
N ASP A 59 -0.22 7.92 -8.03
CA ASP A 59 -0.16 8.69 -6.80
C ASP A 59 -1.24 8.21 -5.83
N ILE A 60 -0.85 7.90 -4.61
CA ILE A 60 -1.76 7.48 -3.55
C ILE A 60 -1.60 8.43 -2.37
N TYR A 61 -2.70 9.09 -2.02
CA TYR A 61 -2.80 9.98 -0.86
C TYR A 61 -3.67 9.31 0.19
N LYS A 62 -3.07 8.88 1.30
CA LYS A 62 -3.77 8.42 2.48
C LYS A 62 -3.93 9.57 3.47
N VAL A 63 -5.17 9.81 3.89
CA VAL A 63 -5.49 10.64 5.04
C VAL A 63 -6.21 9.77 6.07
N GLN A 64 -5.56 9.53 7.19
CA GLN A 64 -6.13 8.85 8.34
C GLN A 64 -6.48 9.90 9.38
N ASN A 65 -7.78 10.10 9.60
CA ASN A 65 -8.34 10.99 10.60
C ASN A 65 -9.25 10.15 11.51
N GLU A 66 -8.63 9.24 12.24
CA GLU A 66 -9.30 8.30 13.13
C GLU A 66 -9.29 8.84 14.56
N THR A 67 -10.10 8.26 15.44
CA THR A 67 -10.18 8.71 16.83
C THR A 67 -8.95 8.26 17.60
N ASP A 68 -8.57 8.98 18.66
CA ASP A 68 -7.36 8.69 19.46
C ASP A 68 -7.37 7.31 20.12
N ASN A 69 -8.54 6.70 20.31
CA ASN A 69 -8.72 5.36 20.89
C ASN A 69 -8.88 4.24 19.83
N SER A 70 -8.47 4.50 18.59
CA SER A 70 -8.56 3.53 17.49
C SER A 70 -7.27 2.75 17.29
N PHE A 71 -7.38 1.56 16.72
CA PHE A 71 -6.26 0.72 16.33
C PHE A 71 -6.22 0.60 14.81
N HIS A 72 -5.11 0.98 14.19
CA HIS A 72 -4.95 0.96 12.74
C HIS A 72 -3.73 0.14 12.35
N ILE A 73 -3.96 -0.98 11.65
CA ILE A 73 -2.90 -1.78 11.04
C ILE A 73 -3.18 -1.87 9.55
N GLU A 74 -2.25 -1.34 8.76
CA GLU A 74 -2.31 -1.39 7.31
C GLU A 74 -1.09 -2.09 6.71
N LYS A 75 -1.38 -3.01 5.80
CA LYS A 75 -0.38 -3.54 4.86
C LYS A 75 -0.65 -2.98 3.46
N PHE A 76 0.36 -2.34 2.91
CA PHE A 76 0.38 -1.86 1.53
C PHE A 76 1.42 -2.65 0.73
N GLN A 77 1.02 -3.29 -0.36
CA GLN A 77 1.88 -4.10 -1.21
C GLN A 77 1.78 -3.64 -2.66
N ALA A 78 2.85 -3.07 -3.20
CA ALA A 78 2.96 -2.72 -4.60
C ALA A 78 3.74 -3.77 -5.39
N HIS A 79 3.30 -3.98 -6.62
CA HIS A 79 3.96 -4.75 -7.68
C HIS A 79 4.18 -3.80 -8.86
N GLN A 80 5.42 -3.43 -9.07
CA GLN A 80 5.84 -2.42 -10.04
C GLN A 80 6.56 -3.08 -11.21
N ARG A 81 6.03 -2.88 -12.42
CA ARG A 81 6.68 -3.29 -13.68
C ARG A 81 7.67 -2.21 -14.15
N LYS A 82 8.20 -2.41 -15.35
CA LYS A 82 9.25 -1.56 -15.92
C LYS A 82 8.88 -0.10 -15.97
N ASN A 83 9.78 0.76 -15.48
CA ASN A 83 9.63 2.21 -15.54
C ASN A 83 8.30 2.73 -14.96
N SER A 84 7.67 1.99 -14.05
CA SER A 84 6.52 2.50 -13.31
C SER A 84 6.94 3.43 -12.19
N ILE A 85 6.07 4.36 -11.82
CA ILE A 85 6.30 5.31 -10.73
C ILE A 85 5.17 5.15 -9.72
N LEU A 86 5.53 4.95 -8.46
CA LEU A 86 4.59 4.97 -7.34
C LEU A 86 4.99 6.03 -6.32
N ASN A 87 4.09 6.98 -6.09
CA ASN A 87 4.20 7.96 -5.02
C ASN A 87 3.13 7.68 -3.96
N HIS A 88 3.54 7.47 -2.72
CA HIS A 88 2.65 7.15 -1.61
C HIS A 88 2.80 8.16 -0.47
N PHE A 89 1.76 8.96 -0.24
CA PHE A 89 1.74 10.00 0.76
C PHE A 89 0.82 9.59 1.90
N ASN A 90 1.35 9.45 3.11
CA ASN A 90 0.60 9.10 4.31
C ASN A 90 0.55 10.28 5.27
N LEU A 91 -0.67 10.69 5.60
CA LEU A 91 -0.95 11.67 6.63
C LEU A 91 -1.77 11.00 7.72
N THR A 92 -1.20 10.91 8.92
CA THR A 92 -1.80 10.17 10.04
C THR A 92 -2.13 11.09 11.20
N PHE A 93 -3.42 11.14 11.56
CA PHE A 93 -3.96 11.88 12.68
C PHE A 93 -4.84 10.96 13.54
N GLY A 94 -4.59 10.97 14.85
CA GLY A 94 -5.24 10.07 15.82
C GLY A 94 -4.80 8.61 15.71
N GLY A 95 -5.42 7.76 16.52
CA GLY A 95 -5.07 6.36 16.72
C GLY A 95 -4.15 6.14 17.92
N ASP A 96 -4.51 5.16 18.75
CA ASP A 96 -3.73 4.72 19.92
C ASP A 96 -2.54 3.89 19.43
N ILE A 97 -2.80 3.01 18.46
CA ILE A 97 -1.76 2.26 17.75
C ILE A 97 -1.97 2.42 16.26
N VAL A 98 -0.96 2.96 15.58
CA VAL A 98 -0.93 3.05 14.11
C VAL A 98 0.33 2.39 13.58
N ARG A 99 0.13 1.38 12.72
CA ARG A 99 1.20 0.68 11.99
C ARG A 99 0.92 0.66 10.50
N ASN A 100 1.89 1.16 9.73
CA ASN A 100 1.86 1.08 8.27
C ASN A 100 3.05 0.27 7.76
N ASP A 101 2.76 -0.88 7.15
CA ASP A 101 3.76 -1.74 6.51
C ASP A 101 3.67 -1.57 4.98
N ILE A 102 4.58 -0.80 4.41
CA ILE A 102 4.61 -0.44 3.00
C ILE A 102 5.70 -1.23 2.30
N ASN A 103 5.31 -2.05 1.33
CA ASN A 103 6.21 -2.93 0.60
C ASN A 103 6.05 -2.70 -0.90
N SER A 104 7.17 -2.67 -1.63
CA SER A 104 7.17 -2.60 -3.09
C SER A 104 8.10 -3.63 -3.71
N ILE A 105 7.57 -4.44 -4.61
CA ILE A 105 8.32 -5.36 -5.46
C ILE A 105 8.54 -4.68 -6.80
N LEU A 106 9.81 -4.54 -7.17
CA LEU A 106 10.22 -4.02 -8.47
C LEU A 106 10.51 -5.22 -9.41
N ASP A 107 9.49 -5.63 -10.17
CA ASP A 107 9.48 -6.77 -11.10
C ASP A 107 9.82 -6.31 -12.52
N ASP A 108 11.11 -6.09 -12.75
CA ASP A 108 11.65 -5.64 -14.03
C ASP A 108 12.80 -6.59 -14.39
N GLU A 109 12.54 -7.49 -15.34
CA GLU A 109 13.51 -8.47 -15.80
C GLU A 109 14.59 -7.80 -16.67
N TYR A 110 15.85 -7.92 -16.26
CA TYR A 110 17.05 -7.82 -17.13
C TYR A 110 17.14 -6.64 -18.13
N SER A 111 16.75 -5.42 -17.74
CA SER A 111 17.02 -4.21 -18.52
C SER A 111 18.18 -3.40 -17.90
N PRO A 112 19.26 -3.08 -18.64
CA PRO A 112 20.37 -2.27 -18.14
C PRO A 112 19.98 -0.81 -17.87
N PHE A 113 18.84 -0.35 -18.40
CA PHE A 113 18.22 0.93 -18.08
C PHE A 113 16.89 0.65 -17.36
N LYS A 114 16.85 0.90 -16.05
CA LYS A 114 15.76 0.56 -15.13
C LYS A 114 15.48 1.76 -14.22
N GLN A 115 14.23 2.25 -14.21
CA GLN A 115 13.87 3.45 -13.44
C GLN A 115 12.48 3.33 -12.77
N SER A 116 12.14 2.15 -12.23
CA SER A 116 10.96 2.03 -11.35
C SER A 116 11.27 2.57 -9.95
N SER A 117 10.45 3.46 -9.40
CA SER A 117 10.67 4.09 -8.10
C SER A 117 9.49 3.93 -7.14
N LEU A 118 9.79 3.94 -5.84
CA LEU A 118 8.81 4.16 -4.78
C LEU A 118 9.26 5.39 -4.00
N GLU A 119 8.41 6.41 -3.96
CA GLU A 119 8.56 7.51 -3.02
C GLU A 119 7.50 7.40 -1.94
N THR A 120 7.90 7.53 -0.68
CA THR A 120 6.98 7.53 0.45
C THR A 120 7.25 8.73 1.34
N ILE A 121 6.20 9.50 1.61
CA ILE A 121 6.21 10.55 2.61
C ILE A 121 5.28 10.13 3.72
N ASP A 122 5.78 10.18 4.95
CA ASP A 122 4.99 9.87 6.12
C ASP A 122 5.09 10.99 7.16
N CYS A 123 3.95 11.38 7.70
CA CYS A 123 3.81 12.47 8.65
C CYS A 123 2.74 12.15 9.69
N GLY A 124 3.07 12.33 10.98
CA GLY A 124 2.14 12.19 12.10
C GLY A 124 2.62 11.22 13.19
N ILE A 125 1.66 10.71 13.95
CA ILE A 125 1.87 9.75 15.04
C ILE A 125 1.73 8.33 14.47
N ASN A 126 2.83 7.76 13.97
CA ASN A 126 2.82 6.38 13.48
C ASN A 126 4.18 5.67 13.58
N LEU A 127 4.10 4.34 13.61
CA LEU A 127 5.20 3.44 13.29
C LEU A 127 5.04 2.97 11.85
N SER A 128 5.89 3.47 10.97
CA SER A 128 5.85 3.13 9.56
C SER A 128 7.14 2.51 9.09
N PHE A 129 7.02 1.38 8.40
CA PHE A 129 8.13 0.67 7.77
C PHE A 129 7.90 0.65 6.26
N SER A 130 8.86 1.17 5.51
CA SER A 130 8.84 1.15 4.05
C SER A 130 10.02 0.34 3.52
N TYR A 131 9.75 -0.63 2.65
CA TYR A 131 10.78 -1.46 2.03
C TYR A 131 10.52 -1.63 0.53
N SER A 132 11.58 -1.54 -0.26
CA SER A 132 11.57 -1.81 -1.70
C SER A 132 12.64 -2.83 -2.04
N TYR A 133 12.28 -3.83 -2.85
CA TYR A 133 13.22 -4.85 -3.28
C TYR A 133 13.00 -5.27 -4.73
N HIS A 134 14.09 -5.66 -5.37
CA HIS A 134 14.06 -6.23 -6.71
C HIS A 134 13.79 -7.73 -6.65
N LYS A 135 12.85 -8.18 -7.47
CA LYS A 135 12.60 -9.61 -7.65
C LYS A 135 13.79 -10.25 -8.38
N GLN A 136 14.51 -11.16 -7.72
CA GLN A 136 15.55 -11.97 -8.36
C GLN A 136 14.92 -13.28 -8.86
N ASN A 137 14.79 -13.46 -10.18
CA ASN A 137 14.34 -14.73 -10.75
C ASN A 137 15.51 -15.71 -10.83
N TYR A 138 15.63 -16.63 -9.86
CA TYR A 138 16.47 -17.82 -10.00
C TYR A 138 15.72 -18.91 -10.77
N SER A 139 15.71 -18.84 -12.10
CA SER A 139 15.31 -19.99 -12.90
C SER A 139 16.45 -21.03 -12.92
N ARG A 140 16.37 -22.07 -12.07
CA ARG A 140 17.17 -23.28 -12.25
C ARG A 140 16.72 -23.99 -13.52
N GLN A 141 17.44 -23.82 -14.63
CA GLN A 141 17.34 -24.74 -15.76
C GLN A 141 17.97 -26.08 -15.34
N TYR A 142 17.13 -27.06 -15.02
CA TYR A 142 17.59 -28.45 -15.00
C TYR A 142 17.60 -28.95 -16.46
N PRO A 143 18.75 -29.38 -17.02
CA PRO A 143 18.77 -29.93 -18.36
C PRO A 143 18.01 -31.27 -18.35
N SER A 144 17.02 -31.40 -19.22
CA SER A 144 16.33 -32.66 -19.46
C SER A 144 17.33 -33.67 -20.01
N ARG A 145 17.47 -34.82 -19.33
CA ARG A 145 18.17 -35.98 -19.87
C ARG A 145 17.42 -36.42 -21.13
N LYS A 146 18.06 -36.28 -22.28
CA LYS A 146 17.64 -37.00 -23.50
C LYS A 146 17.83 -38.49 -23.25
N SER A 147 16.75 -39.25 -23.38
CA SER A 147 16.72 -40.71 -23.47
C SER A 147 17.35 -41.20 -24.76
#